data_AF-A0A374WF93-F1
#
_entry.id   AF-A0A374WF93-F1
#
_cell.length_a   1.000
_cell.length_b   1.000
_cell.length_c   1.000
_cell.angle_alpha   90.00
_cell.angle_beta   90.00
_cell.angle_gamma   90.00
#
_symmetry.space_group_name_H-M   'P 1'
#
loop_
_entity.id
_entity.type
_entity.pdbx_description
1 polymer ?
#
loop_
_entity_poly.entity_id
_entity_poly.type
_entity_poly.pdbx_seq_one_letter_code
_entity_poly.pdbx_strand_id
1 'polypeptide(L)'
;MEKKLFVMSKIYDLSTKTVSEIKDAVQKDLDIYSGGGIRFELKEVSGRTLEITFERKYKDGEIDWLNYDPKMIYNVDTNIITGHGYNGFRIPVYWGGVPYGYPYFMPKKEFIRCYKESAVLLGIDKPKNVKVTVSEDRIVMEMKF
;
A
#
# COMPACT_ATOMS: atom_id res chain seq x y z
N MET A 1 -4.09 -21.64 5.54
CA MET A 1 -4.22 -20.19 5.34
C MET A 1 -3.17 -19.80 4.34
N GLU A 2 -3.62 -19.41 3.15
CA GLU A 2 -2.73 -19.09 2.06
C GLU A 2 -2.11 -17.71 2.34
N LYS A 3 -0.78 -17.61 2.27
CA LYS A 3 -0.08 -16.33 2.46
C LYS A 3 -0.20 -15.54 1.16
N LYS A 4 -1.31 -14.83 0.98
CA LYS A 4 -1.53 -13.99 -0.20
C LYS A 4 -1.40 -12.51 0.14
N LEU A 5 -0.69 -11.77 -0.70
CA LEU A 5 -0.46 -10.34 -0.57
C LEU A 5 -1.20 -9.60 -1.68
N PHE A 6 -2.09 -8.68 -1.29
CA PHE A 6 -2.65 -7.69 -2.20
C PHE A 6 -1.79 -6.42 -2.18
N VAL A 7 -1.17 -6.08 -3.31
CA VAL A 7 -0.36 -4.86 -3.46
C VAL A 7 -0.33 -4.43 -4.92
N MET A 8 -0.35 -3.13 -5.19
CA MET A 8 -0.26 -2.58 -6.55
C MET A 8 -1.16 -3.28 -7.58
N SER A 9 -2.48 -3.29 -7.32
CA SER A 9 -3.54 -3.89 -8.17
C SER A 9 -3.48 -5.41 -8.36
N LYS A 10 -2.54 -6.10 -7.71
CA LYS A 10 -2.27 -7.53 -7.93
C LYS A 10 -2.28 -8.33 -6.64
N ILE A 11 -2.51 -9.64 -6.79
CA ILE A 11 -2.41 -10.63 -5.72
C ILE A 11 -1.20 -11.52 -5.98
N TYR A 12 -0.39 -11.71 -4.94
CA TYR A 12 0.77 -12.59 -4.97
C TYR A 12 0.63 -13.67 -3.93
N ASP A 13 0.83 -14.93 -4.32
CA ASP A 13 0.84 -16.06 -3.41
C ASP A 13 2.28 -16.40 -2.99
N LEU A 14 2.61 -16.17 -1.72
CA LEU A 14 3.94 -16.44 -1.17
C LEU A 14 4.25 -17.94 -1.03
N SER A 15 3.29 -18.84 -1.29
CA SER A 15 3.56 -20.28 -1.40
C SER A 15 4.10 -20.68 -2.78
N THR A 16 3.88 -19.85 -3.81
CA THR A 16 4.29 -20.14 -5.19
C THR A 16 5.33 -19.17 -5.74
N LYS A 17 5.44 -17.97 -5.15
CA LYS A 17 6.44 -16.96 -5.53
C LYS A 17 7.33 -16.61 -4.35
N THR A 18 8.62 -16.48 -4.63
CA THR A 18 9.60 -15.97 -3.68
C THR A 18 9.39 -14.47 -3.44
N VAL A 19 9.86 -13.99 -2.29
CA VAL A 19 9.87 -12.56 -1.95
C VAL A 19 10.58 -11.73 -3.03
N SER A 20 11.67 -12.24 -3.62
CA SER A 20 12.41 -11.56 -4.68
C SER A 20 11.58 -11.39 -5.95
N GLU A 21 10.89 -12.45 -6.39
CA GLU A 21 10.04 -12.37 -7.59
C GLU A 21 8.87 -11.40 -7.42
N ILE A 22 8.28 -11.38 -6.22
CA ILE A 22 7.21 -10.43 -5.89
C ILE A 22 7.77 -9.01 -5.89
N LYS A 23 8.93 -8.78 -5.25
CA LYS A 23 9.61 -7.49 -5.23
C LYS A 23 9.86 -6.95 -6.63
N ASP A 24 10.45 -7.75 -7.51
CA ASP A 24 10.76 -7.35 -8.88
C ASP A 24 9.49 -7.04 -9.70
N ALA A 25 8.42 -7.81 -9.50
CA ALA A 25 7.15 -7.58 -10.17
C ALA A 25 6.49 -6.27 -9.72
N VAL A 26 6.43 -6.03 -8.41
CA VAL A 26 5.83 -4.81 -7.84
C VAL A 26 6.66 -3.58 -8.18
N GLN A 27 7.99 -3.68 -8.15
CA GLN A 27 8.87 -2.56 -8.52
C GLN A 27 8.65 -2.13 -9.98
N LYS A 28 8.48 -3.07 -10.92
CA LYS A 28 8.18 -2.75 -12.32
C LYS A 28 6.87 -1.96 -12.47
N ASP A 29 5.82 -2.36 -11.76
CA ASP A 29 4.54 -1.64 -11.80
C ASP A 29 4.68 -0.23 -11.18
N LEU A 30 5.43 -0.10 -10.07
CA LEU A 30 5.71 1.18 -9.42
C LEU A 30 6.56 2.11 -10.28
N ASP A 31 7.55 1.59 -11.01
CA ASP A 31 8.38 2.36 -11.93
C ASP A 31 7.53 2.97 -13.05
N ILE A 32 6.56 2.22 -13.58
CA ILE A 32 5.59 2.71 -14.56
C ILE A 32 4.65 3.74 -13.92
N TYR A 33 4.11 3.44 -12.74
CA TYR A 33 3.15 4.30 -12.04
C TYR A 33 3.73 5.66 -11.64
N SER A 34 4.99 5.68 -11.17
CA SER A 34 5.63 6.87 -10.58
C SER A 34 6.69 7.52 -11.45
N GLY A 35 7.07 6.92 -12.57
CA GLY A 35 8.26 7.34 -13.34
C GLY A 35 9.58 7.03 -12.63
N GLY A 36 9.61 6.03 -11.74
CA GLY A 36 10.82 5.56 -11.04
C GLY A 36 11.12 6.23 -9.68
N GLY A 37 10.17 6.97 -9.11
CA GLY A 37 10.35 7.72 -7.85
C GLY A 37 10.11 6.91 -6.56
N ILE A 38 9.75 5.63 -6.68
CA ILE A 38 9.38 4.78 -5.55
C ILE A 38 10.26 3.53 -5.53
N ARG A 39 10.85 3.19 -4.38
CA ARG A 39 11.55 1.92 -4.14
C ARG A 39 10.75 1.02 -3.24
N PHE A 40 10.64 -0.24 -3.64
CA PHE A 40 9.85 -1.25 -2.97
C PHE A 40 10.73 -2.28 -2.30
N GLU A 41 10.45 -2.56 -1.03
CA GLU A 41 11.08 -3.63 -0.27
C GLU A 41 10.01 -4.53 0.34
N LEU A 42 10.26 -5.84 0.33
CA LEU A 42 9.42 -6.86 0.93
C LEU A 42 10.30 -7.80 1.77
N LYS A 43 9.94 -8.00 3.03
CA LYS A 43 10.69 -8.84 3.97
C LYS A 43 9.76 -9.72 4.80
N GLU A 44 10.17 -10.96 5.07
CA GLU A 44 9.57 -11.80 6.13
C GLU A 44 10.34 -11.58 7.44
N VAL A 45 9.71 -10.95 8.44
CA VAL A 45 10.41 -10.38 9.62
C VAL A 45 10.18 -11.19 10.92
N SER A 46 9.95 -12.50 10.81
CA SER A 46 9.57 -13.45 11.86
C SER A 46 8.06 -13.56 12.16
N GLY A 47 7.65 -14.70 12.72
CA GLY A 47 6.28 -14.90 13.23
C GLY A 47 5.16 -14.82 12.18
N ARG A 48 5.47 -15.08 10.90
CA ARG A 48 4.56 -14.92 9.73
C ARG A 48 4.13 -13.46 9.48
N THR A 49 5.00 -12.52 9.81
CA THR A 49 4.81 -11.09 9.50
C THR A 49 5.57 -10.73 8.24
N LEU A 50 4.88 -10.11 7.29
CA LEU A 50 5.50 -9.38 6.19
C LEU A 50 5.64 -7.92 6.55
N GLU A 51 6.82 -7.37 6.27
CA GLU A 51 7.06 -5.94 6.22
C GLU A 51 7.17 -5.53 4.75
N ILE A 52 6.36 -4.56 4.38
CA ILE A 52 6.24 -4.03 3.03
C ILE A 52 6.59 -2.56 3.13
N THR A 53 7.68 -2.15 2.50
CA THR A 53 8.16 -0.77 2.56
C THR A 53 8.13 -0.15 1.17
N PHE A 54 7.59 1.07 1.09
CA PHE A 54 7.64 1.92 -0.08
C PHE A 54 8.45 3.15 0.29
N GLU A 55 9.70 3.22 -0.13
CA GLU A 55 10.48 4.45 -0.03
C GLU A 55 10.11 5.35 -1.20
N ARG A 56 9.84 6.61 -0.92
CA ARG A 56 9.39 7.59 -1.91
C ARG A 56 9.95 8.95 -1.54
N LYS A 57 9.84 9.89 -2.47
CA LYS A 57 10.05 11.31 -2.15
C LYS A 57 8.81 12.08 -2.58
N TYR A 58 8.26 12.87 -1.66
CA TYR A 58 7.36 13.95 -2.04
C TYR A 58 8.16 15.09 -2.66
N LYS A 59 7.51 15.87 -3.51
CA LYS A 59 8.04 17.19 -3.86
C LYS A 59 7.82 18.15 -2.69
N ASP A 60 8.69 19.15 -2.56
CA ASP A 60 8.54 20.18 -1.54
C ASP A 60 7.14 20.82 -1.59
N GLY A 61 6.45 20.81 -0.46
CA GLY A 61 5.09 21.34 -0.33
C GLY A 61 3.94 20.39 -0.72
N GLU A 62 4.21 19.17 -1.19
CA GLU A 62 3.15 18.15 -1.43
C GLU A 62 2.58 17.58 -0.12
N ILE A 63 3.40 17.59 0.94
CA ILE A 63 2.95 17.29 2.30
C ILE A 63 3.25 18.45 3.22
N ASP A 64 2.22 18.81 3.98
CA ASP A 64 2.33 19.63 5.17
C ASP A 64 2.80 18.78 6.37
N TRP A 65 4.12 18.62 6.50
CA TRP A 65 4.72 17.89 7.63
C TRP A 65 4.54 18.61 8.96
N LEU A 66 4.31 19.93 8.95
CA LEU A 66 4.08 20.72 10.16
C LEU A 66 2.75 20.34 10.83
N ASN A 67 1.76 19.95 10.02
CA ASN A 67 0.45 19.50 10.49
C ASN A 67 0.24 17.97 10.35
N TYR A 68 1.33 17.20 10.28
CA TYR A 68 1.25 15.75 10.16
C TYR A 68 0.57 15.11 11.39
N ASP A 69 -0.58 14.49 11.19
CA ASP A 69 -1.21 13.62 12.19
C ASP A 69 -0.80 12.16 11.93
N PRO A 70 -0.09 11.49 12.87
CA PRO A 70 0.31 10.09 12.73
C PRO A 70 -0.86 9.12 12.70
N LYS A 71 -2.11 9.55 12.86
CA LYS A 71 -3.33 8.74 12.65
C LYS A 71 -3.84 8.82 11.22
N MET A 72 -3.33 9.74 10.41
CA MET A 72 -3.77 9.96 9.03
C MET A 72 -2.82 9.32 8.01
N ILE A 73 -3.31 9.16 6.78
CA ILE A 73 -2.56 8.70 5.61
C ILE A 73 -3.03 9.47 4.38
N TYR A 74 -2.09 9.82 3.50
CA TYR A 74 -2.37 10.58 2.29
C TYR A 74 -2.95 9.68 1.21
N ASN A 75 -3.85 10.21 0.38
CA ASN A 75 -4.46 9.48 -0.72
C ASN A 75 -3.39 8.91 -1.68
N VAL A 76 -2.29 9.65 -1.89
CA VAL A 76 -1.16 9.21 -2.70
C VAL A 76 -0.56 7.92 -2.13
N ASP A 77 -0.36 7.84 -0.81
CA ASP A 77 0.14 6.63 -0.14
C ASP A 77 -0.82 5.46 -0.30
N THR A 78 -2.12 5.71 -0.14
CA THR A 78 -3.14 4.66 -0.32
C THR A 78 -3.17 4.15 -1.76
N ASN A 79 -2.96 5.02 -2.75
CA ASN A 79 -2.86 4.65 -4.16
C ASN A 79 -1.60 3.83 -4.43
N ILE A 80 -0.46 4.20 -3.86
CA ILE A 80 0.81 3.46 -3.98
C ILE A 80 0.68 2.05 -3.39
N ILE A 81 0.06 1.90 -2.21
CA ILE A 81 -0.11 0.57 -1.60
C ILE A 81 -1.01 -0.31 -2.48
N THR A 82 -2.11 0.24 -2.99
CA THR A 82 -3.20 -0.54 -3.58
C THR A 82 -3.17 -0.62 -5.10
N GLY A 83 -2.40 0.24 -5.77
CA GLY A 83 -2.44 0.42 -7.22
C GLY A 83 -3.73 1.10 -7.71
N HIS A 84 -4.48 1.79 -6.86
CA HIS A 84 -5.68 2.50 -7.29
C HIS A 84 -5.34 3.54 -8.38
N GLY A 85 -6.02 3.45 -9.53
CA GLY A 85 -5.78 4.27 -10.71
C GLY A 85 -4.71 3.73 -11.66
N TYR A 86 -3.88 2.77 -11.24
CA TYR A 86 -2.89 2.14 -12.11
C TYR A 86 -3.57 1.25 -13.16
N ASN A 87 -3.33 1.52 -14.44
CA ASN A 87 -3.95 0.79 -15.57
C ASN A 87 -5.48 0.66 -15.47
N GLY A 88 -6.15 1.70 -14.95
CA GLY A 88 -7.60 1.70 -14.77
C GLY A 88 -8.11 0.84 -13.62
N PHE A 89 -7.23 0.23 -12.82
CA PHE A 89 -7.63 -0.53 -11.64
C PHE A 89 -8.36 0.36 -10.64
N ARG A 90 -9.51 -0.13 -10.15
CA ARG A 90 -10.29 0.50 -9.10
C ARG A 90 -10.38 -0.46 -7.93
N ILE A 91 -9.97 0.03 -6.76
CA ILE A 91 -10.08 -0.76 -5.55
C ILE A 91 -11.57 -1.08 -5.26
N PRO A 92 -11.92 -2.33 -4.90
CA PRO A 92 -13.32 -2.72 -4.65
C PRO A 92 -14.03 -1.92 -3.56
N VAL A 93 -13.38 -1.72 -2.41
CA VAL A 93 -13.88 -0.88 -1.32
C VAL A 93 -13.06 0.40 -1.30
N TYR A 94 -13.64 1.45 -1.87
CA TYR A 94 -13.00 2.77 -1.91
C TYR A 94 -13.23 3.53 -0.61
N TRP A 95 -12.19 4.18 -0.11
CA TRP A 95 -12.18 4.95 1.14
C TRP A 95 -12.78 6.36 1.01
N GLY A 96 -13.26 6.73 -0.18
CA GLY A 96 -13.81 8.05 -0.46
C GLY A 96 -12.73 9.08 -0.79
N GLY A 97 -12.98 9.87 -1.83
CA GLY A 97 -12.15 10.98 -2.26
C GLY A 97 -13.04 12.20 -2.48
N VAL A 98 -12.62 13.34 -1.95
CA VAL A 98 -13.21 14.66 -2.22
C VAL A 98 -12.93 15.06 -3.69
N PRO A 99 -13.72 15.97 -4.28
CA PRO A 99 -13.67 16.27 -5.70
C PRO A 99 -12.32 16.89 -6.11
N TYR A 100 -11.73 16.30 -7.15
CA TYR A 100 -10.66 16.79 -8.03
C TYR A 100 -9.70 17.88 -7.50
N GLY A 101 -8.43 17.53 -7.33
CA GLY A 101 -7.30 18.48 -7.42
C GLY A 101 -6.49 18.75 -6.15
N TYR A 102 -6.87 18.21 -4.99
CA TYR A 102 -6.14 18.45 -3.74
C TYR A 102 -5.65 17.15 -3.07
N PRO A 103 -4.42 17.12 -2.51
CA PRO A 103 -3.99 16.06 -1.62
C PRO A 103 -4.98 15.92 -0.46
N TYR A 104 -5.56 14.74 -0.32
CA TYR A 104 -6.53 14.42 0.73
C TYR A 104 -5.91 13.41 1.68
N PHE A 105 -6.11 13.61 2.98
CA PHE A 105 -5.68 12.67 4.01
C PHE A 105 -6.92 12.06 4.69
N MET A 106 -6.82 10.79 5.07
CA MET A 106 -7.89 10.04 5.73
C MET A 106 -7.37 9.32 6.98
N PRO A 107 -8.24 8.91 7.90
CA PRO A 107 -7.82 8.08 9.03
C PRO A 107 -7.22 6.75 8.54
N LYS A 108 -6.04 6.39 9.03
CA LYS A 108 -5.40 5.09 8.72
C LYS A 108 -6.29 3.90 9.06
N LYS A 109 -7.09 4.02 10.12
CA LYS A 109 -8.07 2.99 10.49
C LYS A 109 -9.08 2.74 9.37
N GLU A 110 -9.51 3.79 8.68
CA GLU A 110 -10.46 3.69 7.58
C GLU A 110 -9.81 3.11 6.33
N PHE A 111 -8.59 3.54 6.00
CA PHE A 111 -7.81 2.92 4.93
C PHE A 111 -7.60 1.41 5.18
N ILE A 112 -7.18 1.02 6.40
CA ILE A 112 -6.94 -0.38 6.76
C ILE A 112 -8.23 -1.21 6.65
N ARG A 113 -9.38 -0.64 7.02
CA ARG A 113 -10.69 -1.28 6.85
C ARG A 113 -10.95 -1.55 5.36
N CYS A 114 -10.85 -0.52 4.52
CA CYS A 114 -11.07 -0.60 3.08
C CYS A 114 -10.09 -1.58 2.40
N TYR A 115 -8.82 -1.55 2.76
CA TYR A 115 -7.79 -2.48 2.27
C TYR A 115 -8.16 -3.94 2.58
N LYS A 116 -8.53 -4.22 3.84
CA LYS A 116 -8.87 -5.58 4.27
C LYS A 116 -10.14 -6.11 3.59
N GLU A 117 -11.17 -5.28 3.44
CA GLU A 117 -12.40 -5.67 2.74
C GLU A 117 -12.15 -5.88 1.24
N SER A 118 -11.34 -5.02 0.63
CA SER A 118 -10.95 -5.15 -0.78
C SER A 118 -10.13 -6.41 -1.03
N ALA A 119 -9.19 -6.74 -0.15
CA ALA A 119 -8.43 -7.98 -0.20
C ALA A 119 -9.36 -9.21 -0.25
N VAL A 120 -10.39 -9.24 0.59
CA VAL A 120 -11.41 -10.31 0.59
C VAL A 120 -12.18 -10.35 -0.74
N LEU A 121 -12.63 -9.20 -1.24
CA LEU A 121 -13.35 -9.13 -2.52
C LEU A 121 -12.50 -9.51 -3.73
N LEU A 122 -11.18 -9.33 -3.65
CA LEU A 122 -10.23 -9.77 -4.67
C LEU A 122 -9.87 -11.27 -4.54
N GLY A 123 -10.42 -11.97 -3.55
CA GLY A 123 -10.30 -13.43 -3.43
C GLY A 123 -9.16 -13.90 -2.53
N ILE A 124 -8.68 -13.09 -1.59
CA ILE A 124 -7.70 -13.51 -0.58
C ILE A 124 -8.28 -13.53 0.84
N ASP A 125 -7.69 -14.36 1.70
CA ASP A 125 -8.05 -14.41 3.12
C ASP A 125 -7.94 -13.02 3.77
N LYS A 126 -8.90 -12.68 4.64
CA LYS A 126 -8.89 -11.38 5.34
C LYS A 126 -7.61 -11.23 6.17
N PRO A 127 -6.78 -10.20 5.91
CA PRO A 127 -5.57 -9.97 6.69
C PRO A 127 -5.90 -9.72 8.17
N LYS A 128 -5.33 -10.52 9.08
CA LYS A 128 -5.66 -10.45 10.52
C LYS A 128 -5.20 -9.13 11.13
N ASN A 129 -3.89 -8.88 11.08
CA ASN A 129 -3.30 -7.66 11.59
C ASN A 129 -2.61 -6.93 10.44
N VAL A 130 -3.06 -5.71 10.19
CA VAL A 130 -2.44 -4.77 9.25
C VAL A 130 -2.18 -3.51 10.04
N LYS A 131 -0.93 -3.05 10.01
CA LYS A 131 -0.51 -1.77 10.58
C LYS A 131 0.18 -0.98 9.49
N VAL A 132 -0.10 0.33 9.46
CA VAL A 132 0.50 1.24 8.51
C VAL A 132 1.16 2.39 9.27
N THR A 133 2.43 2.60 8.97
CA THR A 133 3.24 3.70 9.46
C THR A 133 3.67 4.52 8.26
N VAL A 134 3.49 5.83 8.35
CA VAL A 134 3.91 6.76 7.30
C VAL A 134 4.93 7.69 7.95
N SER A 135 6.01 7.95 7.23
CA SER A 135 6.98 9.01 7.53
C SER A 135 7.26 9.78 6.26
N GLU A 136 8.18 10.73 6.37
CA GLU A 136 8.55 11.64 5.29
C GLU A 136 8.89 10.92 3.97
N ASP A 137 9.77 9.96 4.09
CA ASP A 137 10.43 9.28 3.00
C ASP A 137 9.88 7.88 2.73
N ARG A 138 8.97 7.36 3.56
CA ARG A 138 8.50 5.97 3.40
C ARG A 138 7.13 5.68 3.98
N ILE A 139 6.56 4.61 3.46
CA ILE A 139 5.38 3.93 3.98
C ILE A 139 5.82 2.53 4.41
N VAL A 140 5.51 2.13 5.63
CA VAL A 140 5.76 0.78 6.13
C VAL A 140 4.42 0.15 6.49
N MET A 141 4.11 -0.95 5.82
CA MET A 141 2.95 -1.79 6.11
C MET A 141 3.43 -3.12 6.69
N GLU A 142 2.96 -3.41 7.89
CA GLU A 142 3.19 -4.69 8.57
C GLU A 142 1.92 -5.53 8.47
N MET A 143 2.05 -6.74 7.92
CA MET A 143 0.92 -7.66 7.76
C MET A 143 1.23 -9.01 8.37
N LYS A 144 0.39 -9.47 9.29
CA LYS A 144 0.50 -10.79 9.91
C LYS A 144 -0.57 -11.73 9.37
N PHE A 145 -0.13 -12.93 8.98
CA PHE A 145 -0.95 -14.07 8.58
C PHE A 145 -1.28 -14.98 9.78
#